data_AF-A0A7J8ZWT2-F1
#
_entry.id   AF-A0A7J8ZWT2-F1
#
_cell.length_a   1.000
_cell.length_b   1.000
_cell.length_c   1.000
_cell.angle_alpha   90.00
_cell.angle_beta   90.00
_cell.angle_gamma   90.00
#
_symmetry.space_group_name_H-M   'P 1'
#
loop_
_entity.id
_entity.type
_entity.pdbx_description
1 polymer ?
#
loop_
_entity_poly.entity_id
_entity_poly.type
_entity_poly.pdbx_seq_one_letter_code
_entity_poly.pdbx_strand_id
1 'polypeptide(L)' 'MRPWSLQATFADVERDIEKVGNVVFSMAEKNGNKMASSLAIAGINR' A
#
# COMPACT_ATOMS: atom_id res chain seq x y z
N MET A 1 10.20 6.25 -11.30
CA MET A 1 10.35 6.93 -9.98
C MET A 1 11.76 6.70 -9.48
N ARG A 2 12.40 7.71 -8.87
CA ARG A 2 13.69 7.51 -8.20
C ARG A 2 13.40 6.93 -6.81
N PRO A 3 14.11 5.90 -6.33
CA PRO A 3 13.83 5.30 -5.01
C PRO A 3 13.78 6.33 -3.87
N TRP A 4 14.66 7.32 -3.94
CA TRP A 4 14.77 8.42 -2.98
C TRP A 4 13.49 9.28 -2.87
N SER A 5 12.68 9.39 -3.93
CA SER A 5 11.44 10.19 -3.89
C SER A 5 10.33 9.53 -3.05
N LEU A 6 10.49 8.26 -2.67
CA LEU A 6 9.52 7.51 -1.86
C LEU A 6 9.97 7.38 -0.40
N GLN A 7 11.14 7.92 -0.04
CA GLN A 7 11.72 7.76 1.29
C GLN A 7 10.81 8.28 2.40
N ALA A 8 10.18 9.45 2.20
CA ALA A 8 9.23 10.00 3.17
C ALA A 8 8.03 9.06 3.37
N THR A 9 7.47 8.52 2.27
CA THR A 9 6.35 7.58 2.33
C THR A 9 6.71 6.30 3.07
N PHE A 10 7.91 5.73 2.84
CA PHE A 10 8.33 4.55 3.58
C PHE A 10 8.54 4.81 5.07
N ALA A 11 9.12 5.95 5.44
CA ALA A 11 9.29 6.33 6.85
C ALA A 11 7.95 6.50 7.58
N ASP A 12 6.90 6.95 6.90
CA ASP A 12 5.55 7.04 7.48
C ASP A 12 4.92 5.64 7.64
N VAL A 13 5.07 4.75 6.66
CA VAL A 13 4.61 3.36 6.76
C VAL A 13 5.30 2.63 7.91
N GLU A 14 6.61 2.78 8.07
CA GLU A 14 7.37 2.16 9.17
C GLU A 14 6.86 2.62 10.54
N ARG A 15 6.59 3.93 10.69
CA ARG A 15 6.03 4.49 11.93
C ARG A 15 4.64 3.95 12.24
N ASP A 16 3.82 3.69 11.23
CA ASP A 16 2.50 3.12 11.42
C ASP A 16 2.56 1.62 11.75
N ILE A 17 3.53 0.88 11.20
CA ILE A 17 3.80 -0.50 11.59
C ILE A 17 4.19 -0.56 13.07
N GLU A 18 5.06 0.32 13.55
CA GLU A 18 5.45 0.37 14.97
C GLU A 18 4.25 0.56 15.91
N LYS A 19 3.22 1.32 15.50
CA LYS A 19 2.00 1.52 16.30
C LYS A 19 1.11 0.27 16.34
N VAL A 20 1.05 -0.47 15.25
CA VAL A 20 0.19 -1.66 15.10
C VAL A 20 0.88 -2.92 15.65
N GLY A 21 2.20 -2.91 15.74
CA GLY A 21 3.02 -4.02 16.21
C GLY A 21 3.38 -4.97 15.06
N ASN A 22 2.86 -6.19 15.08
CA ASN A 22 3.23 -7.21 14.09
C ASN A 22 2.38 -7.11 12.82
N VAL A 23 3.03 -6.88 11.68
CA VAL A 23 2.41 -6.81 10.36
C VAL A 23 3.07 -7.83 9.44
N VAL A 24 2.27 -8.59 8.69
CA VAL A 24 2.75 -9.56 7.70
C VAL A 24 2.33 -9.13 6.31
N PHE A 25 3.29 -9.03 5.40
CA PHE A 25 3.05 -8.76 4.00
C PHE A 25 2.98 -10.08 3.23
N SER A 26 2.00 -10.21 2.35
CA SER A 26 1.91 -11.30 1.39
C SER A 26 1.58 -10.76 0.01
N MET A 27 2.07 -11.45 -1.01
CA MET A 27 1.74 -11.12 -2.39
C MET A 27 0.44 -11.84 -2.76
N ALA A 28 -0.59 -11.07 -3.10
CA ALA A 28 -1.82 -11.64 -3.60
C ALA A 28 -1.61 -12.32 -4.96
N GLU A 29 -2.33 -13.40 -5.22
CA GLU A 29 -2.36 -14.04 -6.53
C GLU A 29 -2.94 -13.10 -7.61
N LYS A 30 -2.84 -13.50 -8.87
CA LYS A 30 -3.44 -12.76 -9.98
C LYS A 30 -4.93 -12.57 -9.72
N ASN A 31 -5.38 -11.31 -9.69
CA ASN A 31 -6.75 -10.89 -9.33
C ASN A 31 -7.15 -11.07 -7.86
N GLY A 32 -6.25 -11.49 -6.97
CA GLY A 32 -6.52 -11.65 -5.53
C GLY A 32 -6.91 -10.35 -4.81
N ASN A 33 -6.63 -9.19 -5.43
CA ASN A 33 -6.98 -7.85 -4.94
C ASN A 33 -7.98 -7.10 -5.86
N LYS A 34 -8.81 -7.82 -6.61
CA LYS A 34 -9.75 -7.22 -7.59
C LYS A 34 -10.68 -6.16 -6.97
N MET A 35 -11.16 -6.38 -5.75
CA MET A 35 -12.02 -5.42 -5.06
C MET A 35 -11.29 -4.11 -4.76
N ALA A 36 -10.10 -4.19 -4.14
CA ALA A 36 -9.27 -3.01 -3.87
C ALA A 36 -8.93 -2.23 -5.15
N SER A 37 -8.60 -2.95 -6.23
CA SER A 37 -8.34 -2.33 -7.54
C SER A 37 -9.58 -1.62 -8.11
N SER A 38 -10.77 -2.22 -7.99
CA SER A 38 -12.02 -1.61 -8.46
C SER A 38 -12.36 -0.32 -7.69
N LEU A 39 -12.13 -0.32 -6.37
CA LEU A 39 -12.31 0.86 -5.52
C LEU A 39 -11.34 1.98 -5.88
N ALA A 40 -10.07 1.66 -6.13
CA ALA A 40 -9.07 2.64 -6.55
C ALA A 40 -9.45 3.30 -7.89
N ILE A 41 -9.91 2.51 -8.87
CA ILE A 41 -10.38 3.02 -10.17
C ILE A 41 -11.61 3.92 -10.00
N ALA A 42 -12.58 3.50 -9.17
CA ALA A 42 -13.77 4.31 -8.90
C ALA A 42 -13.42 5.65 -8.23
N GLY A 43 -12.40 5.68 -7.37
CA GLY A 43 -11.90 6.90 -6.75
C GLY A 43 -11.19 7.85 -7.72
N ILE A 44 -10.49 7.32 -8.74
CA ILE A 44 -9.83 8.13 -9.78
C ILE A 44 -10.86 8.78 -10.71
N ASN A 45 -11.95 8.07 -11.02
CA ASN A 45 -12.99 8.54 -11.94
C ASN A 45 -14.02 9.49 -11.30
N ARG A 46 -13.70 10.05 -10.13
CA ARG A 46 -14.59 10.87 -9.32
C ARG A 46 -14.31 12.34 -9.52
#